data_AF-A0A177C6C9-F1
#
_entry.id   AF-A0A177C6C9-F1
#
_cell.length_a   1.000
_cell.length_b   1.000
_cell.length_c   1.000
_cell.angle_alpha   90.00
_cell.angle_beta   90.00
_cell.angle_gamma   90.00
#
_symmetry.space_group_name_H-M   'P 1'
#
loop_
_entity.id
_entity.type
_entity.pdbx_description
1 polymer ?
#
loop_
_entity_poly.entity_id
_entity_poly.type
_entity_poly.pdbx_seq_one_letter_code
_entity_poly.pdbx_strand_id
1 'polypeptide(L)'
;MAETKRASELLGAIQAATPDRLREVLTALCLEQRATFTATYQKLLVDESQQLDVGDSEDDASASEAELPPKRRFPMPEGPAPQLGNKRKRYEVCKQCDKEYDSLVNTKTSCIYHDGELEVDWEGDIWADHDERCHGTINTEAMRKEYPEGFLWSCCDRFGDKTGCRKGPHRPQEAKRRRY
;
A
#
# COMPACT_ATOMS: atom_id res chain seq x y z
N MET A 1 -25.62 -2.54 29.57
CA MET A 1 -24.43 -1.93 30.21
C MET A 1 -23.21 -2.85 30.31
N ALA A 2 -23.37 -4.16 30.55
CA ALA A 2 -22.21 -5.07 30.64
C ALA A 2 -21.54 -5.36 29.28
N GLU A 3 -22.33 -5.59 28.22
CA GLU A 3 -21.79 -5.87 26.87
C GLU A 3 -21.07 -4.66 26.26
N THR A 4 -21.59 -3.45 26.50
CA THR A 4 -20.96 -2.20 26.05
C THR A 4 -19.60 -1.97 26.72
N LYS A 5 -19.47 -2.33 28.00
CA LYS A 5 -18.19 -2.26 28.72
C LYS A 5 -17.18 -3.26 28.15
N ARG A 6 -17.59 -4.52 27.95
CA ARG A 6 -16.76 -5.55 27.32
C ARG A 6 -16.29 -5.16 25.91
N ALA A 7 -17.16 -4.55 25.12
CA ALA A 7 -16.81 -4.04 23.80
C ALA A 7 -15.73 -2.95 23.88
N SER A 8 -15.86 -2.01 24.82
CA SER A 8 -14.85 -0.95 25.01
C SER A 8 -13.49 -1.49 25.48
N GLU A 9 -13.48 -2.48 26.38
CA GLU A 9 -12.25 -3.13 26.86
C GLU A 9 -11.53 -3.85 25.71
N LEU A 10 -12.28 -4.56 24.86
CA LEU A 10 -11.73 -5.21 23.68
C LEU A 10 -11.15 -4.21 22.67
N LEU A 11 -11.87 -3.11 22.38
CA LEU A 11 -11.39 -2.08 21.46
C LEU A 11 -10.09 -1.43 21.97
N GLY A 12 -9.99 -1.16 23.27
CA GLY A 12 -8.76 -0.67 23.88
C GLY A 12 -7.60 -1.66 23.72
N ALA A 13 -7.84 -2.95 23.93
CA ALA A 13 -6.82 -3.98 23.73
C ALA A 13 -6.36 -4.08 22.26
N ILE A 14 -7.28 -3.94 21.30
CA ILE A 14 -6.95 -3.96 19.86
C ILE A 14 -6.06 -2.76 19.50
N GLN A 15 -6.39 -1.55 20.00
CA GLN A 15 -5.62 -0.34 19.72
C GLN A 15 -4.22 -0.36 20.34
N ALA A 16 -4.05 -1.00 21.50
CA ALA A 16 -2.76 -1.13 22.17
C ALA A 16 -1.89 -2.27 21.62
N ALA A 17 -2.48 -3.24 20.91
CA ALA A 17 -1.76 -4.40 20.40
C ALA A 17 -0.84 -4.04 19.22
N THR A 18 0.30 -4.73 19.13
CA THR A 18 1.20 -4.58 17.98
C THR A 18 0.58 -5.23 16.72
N PRO A 19 0.99 -4.79 15.50
CA PRO A 19 0.51 -5.40 14.26
C PRO A 19 0.75 -6.91 14.17
N ASP A 20 1.88 -7.40 14.68
CA ASP A 20 2.19 -8.83 14.70
C ASP A 20 1.23 -9.61 15.61
N ARG A 21 0.94 -9.07 16.78
CA ARG A 21 -0.02 -9.68 17.71
C ARG A 21 -1.42 -9.72 17.09
N LEU A 22 -1.85 -8.65 16.43
CA LEU A 22 -3.14 -8.62 15.73
C LEU A 22 -3.21 -9.64 14.59
N ARG A 23 -2.13 -9.79 13.81
CA ARG A 23 -2.04 -10.80 12.74
C ARG A 23 -2.14 -12.22 13.28
N GLU A 24 -1.46 -12.52 14.39
CA GLU A 24 -1.49 -13.84 15.03
C GLU A 24 -2.91 -14.18 15.54
N VAL A 25 -3.53 -13.26 16.28
CA VAL A 25 -4.88 -13.44 16.82
C VAL A 25 -5.91 -13.59 15.71
N LEU A 26 -5.87 -12.73 14.68
CA LEU A 26 -6.79 -12.82 13.54
C LEU A 26 -6.62 -14.14 12.78
N THR A 27 -5.38 -14.60 12.64
CA THR A 27 -5.07 -15.89 12.00
C THR A 27 -5.66 -17.05 12.79
N ALA A 28 -5.46 -17.08 14.11
CA ALA A 28 -6.04 -18.09 14.99
C ALA A 28 -7.58 -18.11 14.89
N LEU A 29 -8.23 -16.93 14.96
CA LEU A 29 -9.68 -16.82 14.84
C LEU A 29 -10.20 -17.29 13.47
N CYS A 30 -9.45 -17.05 12.39
CA CYS A 30 -9.82 -17.53 11.06
C CYS A 30 -9.68 -19.05 10.92
N LEU A 31 -8.78 -19.69 11.67
CA LEU A 31 -8.62 -21.15 11.69
C LEU A 31 -9.70 -21.84 12.54
N GLU A 32 -10.14 -21.18 13.61
CA GLU A 32 -11.13 -21.74 14.54
C GLU A 32 -12.58 -21.52 14.07
N GLN A 33 -12.88 -20.36 13.49
CA GLN A 33 -14.26 -19.93 13.22
C GLN A 33 -14.48 -19.62 11.74
N ARG A 34 -15.31 -20.44 11.09
CA ARG A 34 -15.69 -20.27 9.68
C ARG A 34 -16.35 -18.92 9.38
N ALA A 35 -17.13 -18.38 10.33
CA ALA A 35 -17.75 -17.06 10.19
C ALA A 35 -16.69 -15.95 10.10
N THR A 36 -15.70 -15.98 11.00
CA THR A 36 -14.57 -15.04 11.00
C THR A 36 -13.72 -15.20 9.75
N PHE A 37 -13.43 -16.43 9.33
CA PHE A 37 -12.74 -16.69 8.06
C PHE A 37 -13.46 -16.01 6.89
N THR A 38 -14.77 -16.23 6.76
CA THR A 38 -15.56 -15.69 5.65
C THR A 38 -15.60 -14.16 5.67
N ALA A 39 -15.81 -13.56 6.84
CA ALA A 39 -15.82 -12.11 7.02
C ALA A 39 -14.45 -11.48 6.72
N THR A 40 -13.36 -12.06 7.23
CA THR A 40 -12.00 -11.60 6.97
C THR A 40 -11.64 -11.75 5.49
N TYR A 41 -12.01 -12.88 4.87
CA TYR A 41 -11.80 -13.13 3.45
C TYR A 41 -12.44 -12.06 2.59
N GLN A 42 -13.72 -11.74 2.83
CA GLN A 42 -14.45 -10.69 2.10
C GLN A 42 -13.92 -9.28 2.36
N LYS A 43 -13.34 -9.02 3.55
CA LYS A 43 -12.80 -7.71 3.90
C LYS A 43 -11.39 -7.46 3.36
N LEU A 44 -10.57 -8.50 3.21
CA LEU A 44 -9.16 -8.35 2.85
C LEU A 44 -8.81 -8.79 1.42
N LEU A 45 -9.67 -9.59 0.78
CA LEU A 45 -9.46 -10.06 -0.58
C LEU A 45 -10.59 -9.58 -1.48
N VAL A 46 -10.23 -9.27 -2.72
CA VAL A 46 -11.18 -8.88 -3.76
C VAL A 46 -10.97 -9.72 -5.00
N ASP A 47 -12.07 -9.96 -5.70
CA ASP A 47 -12.06 -10.57 -7.03
C ASP A 47 -11.64 -9.53 -8.08
N GLU A 48 -10.81 -9.93 -9.04
CA GLU A 48 -10.46 -9.07 -10.18
C GLU A 48 -11.70 -8.57 -10.94
N SER A 49 -12.78 -9.35 -10.98
CA SER A 49 -14.05 -8.96 -11.61
C SER A 49 -14.83 -7.87 -10.88
N GLN A 50 -14.42 -7.48 -9.67
CA GLN A 50 -15.08 -6.42 -8.88
C GLN A 50 -14.43 -5.04 -9.08
N GLN A 51 -13.44 -4.91 -9.96
CA GLN A 51 -13.01 -3.60 -10.41
C GLN A 51 -14.07 -3.00 -11.33
N LEU A 52 -14.59 -1.85 -10.92
CA LEU A 52 -15.30 -0.96 -11.83
C LEU A 52 -14.29 -0.41 -12.83
N ASP A 53 -14.09 -1.14 -13.91
CA ASP A 53 -13.37 -0.64 -15.08
C ASP A 53 -14.25 0.43 -15.75
N VAL A 54 -13.97 1.70 -15.43
CA VAL A 54 -14.47 2.84 -16.20
C VAL A 54 -13.30 3.37 -17.02
N GLY A 55 -12.99 2.64 -18.09
CA GLY A 55 -11.94 2.97 -19.04
C GLY A 55 -12.15 2.23 -20.34
N ASP A 56 -12.95 2.87 -21.20
CA ASP A 56 -13.17 2.60 -22.63
C ASP A 56 -12.06 1.79 -23.34
N SER A 57 -12.53 0.78 -24.09
CA SER A 57 -11.77 -0.18 -24.87
C SER A 57 -10.84 0.47 -25.89
N GLU A 58 -9.65 -0.12 -26.08
CA GLU A 58 -9.06 -0.41 -27.39
C GLU A 58 -7.90 -1.41 -27.23
N ASP A 59 -7.84 -2.35 -28.17
CA ASP A 59 -7.18 -3.66 -28.17
C ASP A 59 -5.63 -3.65 -28.08
N ASP A 60 -5.03 -4.73 -27.57
CA ASP A 60 -4.25 -5.69 -28.39
C ASP A 60 -3.69 -6.86 -27.54
N ALA A 61 -3.69 -8.04 -28.17
CA ALA A 61 -3.41 -9.35 -27.58
C ALA A 61 -1.91 -9.69 -27.47
N SER A 62 -1.54 -10.64 -26.61
CA SER A 62 -0.91 -11.91 -27.04
C SER A 62 -0.40 -12.74 -25.85
N ALA A 63 -0.59 -14.05 -25.97
CA ALA A 63 -0.41 -15.07 -24.94
C ALA A 63 1.04 -15.56 -24.79
N SER A 64 1.35 -16.17 -23.63
CA SER A 64 2.02 -17.47 -23.62
C SER A 64 1.91 -18.15 -22.24
N GLU A 65 1.46 -19.40 -22.28
CA GLU A 65 1.41 -20.32 -21.14
C GLU A 65 2.80 -20.87 -20.83
N ALA A 66 3.14 -21.00 -19.54
CA ALA A 66 4.28 -21.77 -19.08
C ALA A 66 3.86 -22.58 -17.84
N GLU A 67 3.77 -23.90 -18.05
CA GLU A 67 3.48 -24.92 -17.05
C GLU A 67 4.55 -24.94 -15.93
N LEU A 68 4.12 -24.95 -14.66
CA LEU A 68 4.99 -25.08 -13.48
C LEU A 68 4.56 -26.26 -12.58
N PRO A 69 5.52 -26.91 -11.86
CA PRO A 69 5.42 -28.27 -11.32
C PRO A 69 4.60 -28.39 -10.01
N PRO A 70 4.17 -29.62 -9.64
CA PRO A 70 3.12 -29.82 -8.64
C PRO A 70 3.61 -29.56 -7.20
N LYS A 71 2.94 -28.64 -6.50
CA LYS A 71 3.08 -28.44 -5.05
C LYS A 71 2.09 -29.32 -4.28
N ARG A 72 2.62 -29.85 -3.17
CA ARG A 72 2.04 -30.84 -2.26
C ARG A 72 0.60 -30.48 -1.84
N ARG A 73 -0.28 -31.47 -1.93
CA ARG A 73 -1.72 -31.37 -1.62
C ARG A 73 -1.93 -31.32 -0.10
N PHE A 74 -2.51 -30.22 0.38
CA PHE A 74 -3.19 -30.20 1.68
C PHE A 74 -4.62 -30.74 1.47
N PRO A 75 -5.14 -31.64 2.32
CA PRO A 75 -6.51 -32.12 2.19
C PRO A 75 -7.50 -30.97 2.44
N MET A 76 -8.25 -30.58 1.41
CA MET A 76 -9.39 -29.67 1.51
C MET A 76 -10.66 -30.47 1.83
N PRO A 77 -11.66 -29.91 2.53
CA PRO A 77 -12.95 -30.57 2.74
C PRO A 77 -13.70 -30.68 1.40
N GLU A 78 -14.36 -31.82 1.18
CA GLU A 78 -15.08 -32.12 -0.06
C GLU A 78 -16.26 -31.14 -0.27
N GLY A 79 -16.11 -30.26 -1.26
CA GLY A 79 -17.12 -29.35 -1.77
C GLY A 79 -16.78 -28.96 -3.21
N PRO A 80 -17.75 -28.47 -4.01
CA PRO A 80 -17.49 -28.08 -5.39
C PRO A 80 -16.39 -27.01 -5.43
N ALA A 81 -15.36 -27.25 -6.25
CA ALA A 81 -14.21 -26.36 -6.36
C ALA A 81 -14.69 -24.95 -6.76
N PRO A 82 -14.49 -23.92 -5.92
CA PRO A 82 -14.75 -22.56 -6.35
C PRO A 82 -13.79 -22.25 -7.49
N GLN A 83 -14.32 -21.73 -8.60
CA GLN A 83 -13.47 -21.20 -9.67
C GLN A 83 -12.54 -20.17 -9.03
N LEU A 84 -11.27 -20.51 -8.91
CA LEU A 84 -10.24 -19.64 -8.34
C LEU A 84 -9.98 -18.53 -9.36
N GLY A 85 -10.86 -17.54 -9.43
CA GLY A 85 -10.52 -16.24 -9.98
C GLY A 85 -9.29 -15.72 -9.23
N ASN A 86 -8.40 -15.03 -9.95
CA ASN A 86 -7.23 -14.40 -9.34
C ASN A 86 -7.70 -13.45 -8.23
N LYS A 87 -7.48 -13.85 -6.98
CA LYS A 87 -7.77 -13.02 -5.80
C LYS A 87 -6.57 -12.11 -5.57
N ARG A 88 -6.84 -10.83 -5.37
CA ARG A 88 -5.81 -9.84 -5.00
C ARG A 88 -6.11 -9.23 -3.63
N LYS A 89 -5.11 -8.57 -3.06
CA LYS A 89 -5.26 -7.87 -1.78
C LYS A 89 -6.15 -6.66 -1.98
N ARG A 90 -7.07 -6.44 -1.05
CA ARG A 90 -7.93 -5.25 -1.10
C ARG A 90 -7.14 -3.99 -0.83
N TYR A 91 -6.33 -4.02 0.23
CA TYR A 91 -5.51 -2.90 0.68
C TYR A 91 -4.05 -3.12 0.30
N GLU A 92 -3.48 -2.17 -0.42
CA GLU A 92 -2.09 -2.20 -0.89
C GLU A 92 -1.43 -0.82 -0.68
N VAL A 93 -0.10 -0.79 -0.64
CA VAL A 93 0.68 0.45 -0.52
C VAL A 93 1.09 0.92 -1.90
N CYS A 94 0.81 2.19 -2.21
CA CYS A 94 1.12 2.78 -3.50
C CYS A 94 2.61 3.14 -3.59
N LYS A 95 3.32 2.66 -4.64
CA LYS A 95 4.75 2.97 -4.84
C LYS A 95 5.06 4.43 -5.21
N GLN A 96 4.04 5.23 -5.49
CA GLN A 96 4.20 6.62 -5.95
C GLN A 96 3.96 7.65 -4.84
N CYS A 97 3.11 7.32 -3.87
CA CYS A 97 2.77 8.23 -2.77
C CYS A 97 2.92 7.61 -1.39
N ASP A 98 3.35 6.35 -1.31
CA ASP A 98 3.56 5.55 -0.09
C ASP A 98 2.36 5.44 0.85
N LYS A 99 1.15 5.76 0.36
CA LYS A 99 -0.11 5.63 1.09
C LYS A 99 -0.78 4.29 0.81
N GLU A 100 -1.39 3.73 1.85
CA GLU A 100 -2.32 2.60 1.71
C GLU A 100 -3.58 3.05 0.95
N TYR A 101 -4.05 2.22 0.02
CA TYR A 101 -5.25 2.46 -0.76
C TYR A 101 -6.11 1.20 -0.87
N ASP A 102 -7.42 1.38 -0.99
CA ASP A 102 -8.36 0.30 -1.31
C ASP A 102 -8.48 0.16 -2.83
N SER A 103 -8.13 -1.01 -3.34
CA SER A 103 -8.09 -1.34 -4.76
C SER A 103 -9.48 -1.33 -5.43
N LEU A 104 -10.57 -1.36 -4.67
CA LEU A 104 -11.94 -1.23 -5.20
C LEU A 104 -12.33 0.22 -5.53
N VAL A 105 -11.72 1.20 -4.87
CA VAL A 105 -12.02 2.63 -5.04
C VAL A 105 -10.88 3.38 -5.75
N ASN A 106 -9.94 2.65 -6.34
CA ASN A 106 -8.80 3.22 -7.04
C ASN A 106 -9.21 3.78 -8.41
N THR A 107 -9.55 5.06 -8.45
CA THR A 107 -9.89 5.78 -9.68
C THR A 107 -8.64 6.38 -10.35
N LYS A 108 -8.78 6.81 -11.61
CA LYS A 108 -7.71 7.48 -12.39
C LYS A 108 -7.17 8.77 -11.74
N THR A 109 -7.81 9.29 -10.69
CA THR A 109 -7.42 10.52 -9.99
C THR A 109 -7.20 10.34 -8.48
N SER A 110 -7.20 9.10 -7.99
CA SER A 110 -7.11 8.81 -6.54
C SER A 110 -5.73 9.06 -5.95
N CYS A 111 -4.67 8.82 -6.71
CA CYS A 111 -3.29 9.03 -6.27
C CYS A 111 -2.82 10.44 -6.66
N ILE A 112 -2.34 11.20 -5.68
CA ILE A 112 -1.66 12.49 -5.87
C ILE A 112 -0.19 12.29 -5.48
N TYR A 113 0.73 12.49 -6.42
CA TYR A 113 2.14 12.17 -6.24
C TYR A 113 3.05 13.15 -7.00
N HIS A 114 4.32 13.16 -6.60
CA HIS A 114 5.41 13.77 -7.36
C HIS A 114 6.14 12.66 -8.11
N ASP A 115 6.50 12.89 -9.37
CA ASP A 115 7.28 11.95 -10.17
C ASP A 115 8.74 12.38 -10.35
N GLY A 116 9.06 13.60 -9.92
CA GLY A 116 10.43 14.11 -9.85
C GLY A 116 11.12 13.70 -8.55
N GLU A 117 12.38 14.10 -8.44
CA GLU A 117 13.19 13.92 -7.24
C GLU A 117 13.15 15.18 -6.38
N LEU A 118 13.42 15.00 -5.08
CA LEU A 118 13.52 16.11 -4.14
C LEU A 118 14.97 16.62 -4.13
N GLU A 119 15.19 17.81 -4.66
CA GLU A 119 16.49 18.46 -4.86
C GLU A 119 16.68 19.63 -3.91
N VAL A 120 17.94 19.98 -3.59
CA VAL A 120 18.24 21.09 -2.67
C VAL A 120 17.96 22.43 -3.36
N ASP A 121 17.25 23.32 -2.68
CA ASP A 121 17.05 24.70 -3.12
C ASP A 121 18.29 25.54 -2.75
N TRP A 122 19.29 25.57 -3.64
CA TRP A 122 20.51 26.36 -3.42
C TRP A 122 20.30 27.87 -3.55
N GLU A 123 19.18 28.31 -4.13
CA GLU A 123 18.85 29.72 -4.30
C GLU A 123 17.99 30.26 -3.14
N GLY A 124 17.42 29.37 -2.33
CA GLY A 124 16.58 29.71 -1.19
C GLY A 124 17.35 30.12 0.07
N ASP A 125 16.67 30.89 0.93
CA ASP A 125 17.25 31.42 2.17
C ASP A 125 17.53 30.35 3.24
N ILE A 126 16.90 29.16 3.13
CA ILE A 126 16.98 28.10 4.14
C ILE A 126 18.43 27.62 4.37
N TRP A 127 19.23 27.55 3.31
CA TRP A 127 20.61 27.07 3.37
C TRP A 127 21.67 28.17 3.29
N ALA A 128 21.27 29.44 3.28
CA ALA A 128 22.19 30.57 3.04
C ALA A 128 23.35 30.64 4.05
N ASP A 129 23.11 30.26 5.31
CA ASP A 129 24.11 30.24 6.38
C ASP A 129 24.72 28.83 6.63
N HIS A 130 24.35 27.82 5.83
CA HIS A 130 24.73 26.44 6.06
C HIS A 130 26.06 26.08 5.38
N ASP A 131 27.14 26.00 6.17
CA ASP A 131 28.41 25.42 5.73
C ASP A 131 28.46 23.90 5.99
N GLU A 132 28.52 23.08 4.93
CA GLU A 132 28.59 21.60 5.06
C GLU A 132 29.82 21.08 5.81
N ARG A 133 30.93 21.85 5.84
CA ARG A 133 32.13 21.49 6.61
C ARG A 133 31.91 21.59 8.12
N CYS A 134 31.00 22.46 8.54
CA CYS A 134 30.70 22.72 9.95
C CYS A 134 29.38 22.05 10.39
N HIS A 135 28.38 22.03 9.52
CA HIS A 135 27.01 21.62 9.83
C HIS A 135 26.61 20.28 9.17
N GLY A 136 27.48 19.68 8.36
CA GLY A 136 27.25 18.41 7.68
C GLY A 136 26.50 18.55 6.35
N THR A 137 26.33 17.44 5.64
CA THR A 137 25.74 17.41 4.29
C THR A 137 24.27 17.80 4.29
N ILE A 138 23.89 18.75 3.42
CA ILE A 138 22.51 19.24 3.27
C ILE A 138 21.63 18.17 2.64
N ASN A 139 22.09 17.52 1.57
CA ASN A 139 21.29 16.56 0.82
C ASN A 139 21.22 15.17 1.49
N THR A 140 20.60 15.10 2.67
CA THR A 140 20.36 13.86 3.43
C THR A 140 18.88 13.66 3.72
N GLU A 141 18.47 12.40 3.97
CA GLU A 141 17.07 12.09 4.30
C GLU A 141 16.61 12.76 5.61
N ALA A 142 17.52 12.91 6.57
CA ALA A 142 17.25 13.62 7.82
C ALA A 142 16.89 15.09 7.55
N MET A 143 17.72 15.80 6.78
CA MET A 143 17.48 17.20 6.42
C MET A 143 16.22 17.39 5.59
N ARG A 144 15.93 16.48 4.64
CA ARG A 144 14.68 16.51 3.85
C ARG A 144 13.41 16.40 4.71
N LYS A 145 13.51 15.71 5.85
CA LYS A 145 12.40 15.55 6.79
C LYS A 145 12.28 16.72 7.76
N GLU A 146 13.42 17.29 8.17
CA GLU A 146 13.48 18.38 9.15
C GLU A 146 13.21 19.75 8.51
N TYR A 147 13.73 19.98 7.31
CA TYR A 147 13.62 21.23 6.56
C TYR A 147 13.09 20.99 5.14
N PRO A 148 11.88 20.44 4.97
CA PRO A 148 11.32 20.14 3.65
C PRO A 148 11.20 21.36 2.73
N GLU A 149 11.09 22.57 3.29
CA GLU A 149 11.10 23.85 2.57
C GLU A 149 12.46 24.22 1.97
N GLY A 150 13.55 23.62 2.42
CA GLY A 150 14.88 23.78 1.81
C GLY A 150 15.06 22.92 0.55
N PHE A 151 14.02 22.21 0.11
CA PHE A 151 14.08 21.32 -1.03
C PHE A 151 12.92 21.56 -1.99
N LEU A 152 13.17 21.38 -3.28
CA LEU A 152 12.20 21.51 -4.37
C LEU A 152 12.03 20.19 -5.10
N TRP A 153 10.79 19.89 -5.46
CA TRP A 153 10.47 18.77 -6.34
C TRP A 153 10.76 19.14 -7.79
N SER A 154 11.67 18.42 -8.45
CA SER A 154 12.07 18.71 -9.84
C SER A 154 10.95 18.54 -10.89
N CYS A 155 9.82 17.95 -10.51
CA CYS A 155 8.65 17.85 -11.38
C CYS A 155 7.76 19.11 -11.40
N CYS A 156 7.88 20.02 -10.43
CA CYS A 156 6.98 21.18 -10.33
C CYS A 156 7.53 22.39 -9.58
N ASP A 157 8.79 22.34 -9.14
CA ASP A 157 9.49 23.40 -8.40
C ASP A 157 8.73 23.87 -7.16
N ARG A 158 8.00 22.95 -6.52
CA ARG A 158 7.31 23.18 -5.25
C ARG A 158 8.15 22.60 -4.13
N PHE A 159 8.04 23.22 -2.95
CA PHE A 159 8.69 22.76 -1.73
C PHE A 159 8.36 21.30 -1.36
N GLY A 160 9.28 20.65 -0.66
CA GLY A 160 9.17 19.27 -0.21
C GLY A 160 7.92 18.97 0.62
N ASP A 161 7.37 19.98 1.30
CA ASP A 161 6.16 19.89 2.12
C ASP A 161 4.86 19.88 1.30
N LYS A 162 4.92 20.21 0.01
CA LYS A 162 3.72 20.33 -0.83
C LYS A 162 3.26 18.97 -1.35
N THR A 163 1.93 18.85 -1.43
CA THR A 163 1.29 17.67 -2.05
C THR A 163 1.70 17.50 -3.50
N GLY A 164 1.66 16.25 -3.97
CA GLY A 164 1.97 15.86 -5.34
C GLY A 164 1.38 16.75 -6.44
N CYS A 165 2.15 16.98 -7.50
CA CYS A 165 1.73 17.77 -8.65
C CYS A 165 0.96 16.95 -9.71
N ARG A 166 1.09 15.62 -9.70
CA ARG A 166 0.43 14.72 -10.65
C ARG A 166 -0.73 13.96 -10.01
N LYS A 167 -1.70 13.59 -10.85
CA LYS A 167 -2.84 12.74 -10.50
C LYS A 167 -2.81 11.48 -11.34
N GLY A 168 -3.15 10.34 -10.73
CA GLY A 168 -3.19 9.05 -11.41
C GLY A 168 -3.90 8.00 -10.57
N PRO A 169 -4.07 6.77 -11.08
CA PRO A 169 -4.41 5.63 -10.24
C PRO A 169 -3.23 5.25 -9.35
N HIS A 170 -3.50 4.74 -8.15
CA HIS A 170 -2.47 4.13 -7.31
C HIS A 170 -1.85 2.92 -8.01
N ARG A 171 -0.53 2.76 -7.86
CA ARG A 171 0.23 1.62 -8.41
C ARG A 171 0.78 0.77 -7.27
N PRO A 172 0.57 -0.55 -7.29
CA PRO A 172 1.04 -1.43 -6.24
C PRO A 172 2.58 -1.50 -6.24
N GLN A 173 3.17 -1.64 -5.05
CA GLN A 173 4.59 -1.90 -4.94
C GLN A 173 4.88 -3.33 -5.39
N GLU A 174 5.61 -3.48 -6.49
CA GLU A 174 6.01 -4.78 -7.00
C GLU A 174 6.85 -5.51 -5.95
N ALA A 175 6.34 -6.62 -5.43
CA ALA A 175 7.15 -7.53 -4.64
C ALA A 175 8.27 -8.03 -5.55
N LYS A 176 9.51 -7.58 -5.33
CA LYS A 176 10.70 -8.10 -6.01
C LYS A 176 10.67 -9.62 -5.90
N ARG A 177 10.25 -10.31 -6.96
CA ARG A 177 10.43 -11.75 -7.08
C ARG A 177 11.95 -11.95 -7.08
N ARG A 178 12.51 -12.43 -5.96
CA ARG A 178 13.91 -12.85 -5.92
C ARG A 178 14.09 -13.89 -7.01
N ARG A 179 14.72 -13.50 -8.13
CA ARG A 179 15.29 -14.42 -9.09
C ARG A 179 16.53 -14.98 -8.39
N TYR A 180 16.48 -16.25 -8.03
CA TYR A 180 17.63 -17.01 -7.56
C TYR A 180 18.35 -17.57 -8.78
#